data_AF-A0A6L6EG74-F1
#
_entry.id   AF-A0A6L6EG74-F1
#
_cell.length_a   1.000
_cell.length_b   1.000
_cell.length_c   1.000
_cell.angle_alpha   90.00
_cell.angle_beta   90.00
_cell.angle_gamma   90.00
#
_symmetry.space_group_name_H-M   'P 1'
#
loop_
_entity.id
_entity.type
_entity.pdbx_description
1 polymer ?
#
loop_
_entity_poly.entity_id
_entity_poly.type
_entity_poly.pdbx_seq_one_letter_code
_entity_poly.pdbx_strand_id
1 'polypeptide(L)' 'MRTYSPKAGDATPEWYIIDAKDVVLGRLATHAATLLRGKHKATFAPHMDMGDFVIVINAEAVALTGT' A
#
# COMPACT_ATOMS: atom_id res chain seq x y z
N MET A 1 3.77 12.48 28.51
CA MET A 1 3.63 11.16 27.87
C MET A 1 4.31 11.21 26.51
N ARG A 2 5.01 10.16 26.07
CA ARG A 2 5.66 10.11 24.74
C ARG A 2 4.72 9.44 23.73
N THR A 3 4.70 9.94 22.50
CA THR A 3 4.00 9.30 21.38
C THR A 3 4.65 7.95 21.08
N TYR A 4 3.82 6.98 20.70
CA TYR A 4 4.31 5.67 20.26
C TYR A 4 5.28 5.83 19.08
N SER A 5 6.42 5.16 19.16
CA SER A 5 7.34 4.99 18.05
C SER A 5 7.61 3.49 17.92
N PRO A 6 7.31 2.90 16.76
CA PRO A 6 7.53 1.48 16.55
C PRO A 6 9.02 1.13 16.58
N LYS A 7 9.31 -0.15 16.79
CA LYS A 7 10.64 -0.77 16.66
C LYS A 7 10.66 -1.66 15.42
N ALA A 8 11.87 -2.01 14.96
CA ALA A 8 12.04 -2.83 13.76
C ALA A 8 11.34 -4.20 13.85
N GLY A 9 11.29 -4.80 15.06
CA GLY A 9 10.60 -6.07 15.28
C GLY A 9 9.07 -5.98 15.37
N ASP A 10 8.50 -4.77 15.43
CA ASP A 10 7.04 -4.58 15.50
C ASP A 10 6.38 -4.60 14.11
N ALA A 11 7.19 -4.64 13.05
CA ALA A 11 6.69 -4.70 11.68
C ALA A 11 6.09 -6.09 11.38
N THR A 12 4.78 -6.13 11.18
CA THR A 12 4.04 -7.31 10.73
C THR A 12 3.46 -7.04 9.35
N PRO A 13 4.23 -7.27 8.27
CA PRO A 13 3.75 -7.09 6.90
C PRO A 13 2.82 -8.25 6.51
N GLU A 14 1.70 -7.90 5.91
CA GLU A 14 0.76 -8.83 5.28
C GLU A 14 0.95 -8.83 3.75
N TRP A 15 0.33 -9.79 3.08
CA TRP A 15 0.35 -9.90 1.63
C TRP A 15 -1.03 -9.58 1.06
N TYR A 16 -1.06 -8.65 0.10
CA TYR A 16 -2.25 -8.27 -0.64
C TYR A 16 -2.10 -8.63 -2.11
N ILE A 17 -3.19 -9.12 -2.71
CA ILE A 17 -3.29 -9.32 -4.15
C ILE A 17 -4.35 -8.34 -4.68
N ILE A 18 -3.98 -7.53 -5.65
CA ILE A 18 -4.86 -6.56 -6.30
C ILE A 18 -5.03 -6.95 -7.76
N ASP A 19 -6.27 -7.18 -8.18
CA ASP A 19 -6.61 -7.33 -9.60
C ASP A 19 -6.76 -5.95 -10.24
N ALA A 20 -5.93 -5.67 -11.25
CA ALA A 20 -5.91 -4.38 -11.94
C ALA A 20 -6.93 -4.26 -13.07
N LYS A 21 -7.63 -5.35 -13.41
CA LYS A 21 -8.56 -5.38 -14.54
C LYS A 21 -9.68 -4.35 -14.39
N ASP A 22 -9.87 -3.51 -15.41
CA ASP A 22 -10.88 -2.44 -15.48
C ASP A 22 -10.77 -1.38 -14.37
N VAL A 23 -9.66 -1.37 -13.61
CA VAL A 23 -9.41 -0.37 -12.56
C VAL A 23 -8.64 0.81 -13.15
N VAL A 24 -9.04 2.03 -12.80
CA VAL A 24 -8.32 3.25 -13.23
C VAL A 24 -6.92 3.30 -12.61
N LEU A 25 -5.89 3.44 -13.45
CA LEU A 25 -4.48 3.38 -13.05
C LEU A 25 -4.15 4.26 -11.84
N GLY A 26 -4.54 5.53 -11.87
CA GLY A 26 -4.24 6.47 -10.79
C GLY A 26 -4.85 6.08 -9.43
N ARG A 27 -6.05 5.49 -9.44
CA ARG A 27 -6.72 5.01 -8.23
C ARG A 27 -6.03 3.79 -7.66
N LEU A 28 -5.70 2.83 -8.53
CA LEU A 28 -4.97 1.62 -8.15
C LEU A 28 -3.59 1.97 -7.56
N ALA A 29 -2.83 2.83 -8.23
CA ALA A 29 -1.50 3.24 -7.80
C ALA A 29 -1.53 3.95 -6.43
N THR A 30 -2.52 4.84 -6.22
CA THR A 30 -2.67 5.56 -4.93
C THR A 30 -3.02 4.60 -3.79
N HIS A 31 -3.86 3.61 -4.05
CA HIS A 31 -4.22 2.59 -3.06
C HIS A 31 -3.03 1.68 -2.73
N ALA A 32 -2.33 1.18 -3.75
CA ALA A 32 -1.12 0.37 -3.56
C ALA A 32 -0.04 1.14 -2.78
N ALA A 33 0.18 2.42 -3.09
CA ALA A 33 1.13 3.27 -2.35
C ALA A 33 0.74 3.45 -0.87
N THR A 34 -0.55 3.44 -0.54
CA THR A 34 -1.04 3.54 0.85
C THR A 34 -0.73 2.25 1.63
N LEU A 35 -0.86 1.09 1.00
CA LEU A 35 -0.51 -0.21 1.57
C LEU A 35 1.00 -0.35 1.75
N LEU A 36 1.78 -0.06 0.70
CA LEU A 36 3.26 -0.12 0.71
C LEU A 36 3.87 0.82 1.76
N ARG A 37 3.23 1.96 2.06
CA ARG A 37 3.71 2.86 3.13
C ARG A 37 3.22 2.47 4.54
N GLY A 38 2.28 1.54 4.66
CA GLY A 38 1.65 1.19 5.93
C GLY A 38 0.76 2.31 6.48
N LYS A 39 0.36 3.29 5.67
CA LYS A 39 -0.43 4.47 6.10
C LYS A 39 -1.82 4.12 6.63
N HIS A 40 -2.30 2.93 6.32
CA HIS A 40 -3.58 2.39 6.79
C HIS A 40 -3.45 1.74 8.19
N LYS A 41 -2.23 1.48 8.68
CA LYS A 41 -1.99 0.91 10.01
C LYS A 41 -1.97 2.02 11.07
N ALA A 42 -2.60 1.76 12.22
CA ALA A 42 -2.59 2.68 13.36
C ALA A 42 -1.18 2.92 13.96
N THR A 43 -0.24 2.02 13.67
CA THR A 43 1.16 2.08 14.10
C THR A 43 2.07 2.84 13.12
N PHE A 44 1.50 3.50 12.09
CA PHE A 44 2.26 4.21 11.07
C PHE A 44 3.25 5.21 11.67
N ALA A 45 4.52 5.09 11.27
CA ALA A 45 5.58 6.02 11.59
C ALA A 45 6.30 6.46 10.31
N PRO A 46 6.37 7.77 9.98
CA PRO A 46 6.91 8.23 8.69
C PRO A 46 8.35 7.84 8.39
N HIS A 47 9.15 7.56 9.42
CA HIS A 47 10.57 7.25 9.35
C HIS A 47 10.86 5.74 9.29
N MET A 48 9.83 4.90 9.40
CA MET A 48 9.96 3.45 9.37
C MET A 48 9.15 2.86 8.24
N ASP A 49 9.69 1.82 7.61
CA ASP A 49 8.93 0.97 6.71
C ASP A 49 8.15 -0.06 7.52
N MET A 50 6.83 0.07 7.51
CA MET A 50 5.90 -0.84 8.17
C MET A 50 4.77 -1.26 7.23
N GLY A 51 4.98 -1.09 5.93
CA GLY A 51 3.99 -1.40 4.90
C GLY A 51 3.71 -2.87 4.75
N ASP A 52 2.85 -3.15 3.79
CA ASP A 52 2.48 -4.49 3.36
C ASP A 52 2.98 -4.76 1.95
N PHE A 53 3.13 -6.05 1.63
CA PHE A 53 3.49 -6.47 0.29
C PHE A 53 2.25 -6.47 -0.59
N VAL A 54 2.43 -6.00 -1.83
CA VAL A 54 1.35 -5.89 -2.80
C VAL A 54 1.75 -6.60 -4.08
N ILE A 55 0.97 -7.58 -4.50
CA ILE A 55 1.06 -8.24 -5.79
C ILE A 55 -0.07 -7.70 -6.65
N VAL A 56 0.27 -7.14 -7.83
CA VAL A 56 -0.73 -6.66 -8.79
C VAL A 56 -0.80 -7.64 -9.95
N ILE A 57 -1.99 -8.17 -10.23
CA ILE A 57 -2.26 -9.09 -11.34
C ILE A 57 -3.08 -8.40 -12.44
N ASN A 58 -3.05 -8.95 -13.66
CA ASN A 58 -3.74 -8.39 -14.83
C ASN A 58 -3.38 -6.91 -15.12
N ALA A 59 -2.14 -6.51 -14.85
CA ALA A 59 -1.69 -5.11 -14.99
C ALA A 59 -1.83 -4.55 -16.42
N GLU A 60 -1.81 -5.42 -17.43
CA GLU A 60 -2.06 -5.08 -18.84
C GLU A 60 -3.48 -4.59 -19.12
N ALA A 61 -4.46 -4.95 -18.28
CA ALA A 61 -5.88 -4.62 -18.43
C ALA A 61 -6.30 -3.40 -17.58
N VAL A 62 -5.34 -2.60 -17.12
CA VAL A 62 -5.60 -1.38 -16.35
C VAL A 62 -6.25 -0.30 -17.23
N ALA A 63 -7.22 0.42 -16.67
CA ALA A 63 -7.91 1.49 -17.39
C ALA A 63 -7.16 2.82 -17.30
N LEU A 64 -6.99 3.49 -18.43
CA LEU A 64 -6.57 4.89 -18.52
C LEU A 64 -7.79 5.75 -18.89
N THR A 65 -7.94 6.89 -18.22
CA THR A 65 -9.01 7.84 -18.49
C THR A 65 -8.41 9.12 -19.05
N GLY A 66 -8.95 9.62 -20.15
CA GLY A 66 -8.44 10.79 -20.87
C GLY A 66 -8.08 10.44 -22.31
N THR A 67 -8.10 11.45 -23.17
CA THR A 67 -7.69 11.39 -24.59
C THR A 67 -6.35 12.08 -24.76
#